data_AF-A0A538LDC7-F1
#
_entry.id   AF-A0A538LDC7-F1
#
_cell.length_a   1.000
_cell.length_b   1.000
_cell.length_c   1.000
_cell.angle_alpha   90.00
_cell.angle_beta   90.00
_cell.angle_gamma   90.00
#
_symmetry.space_group_name_H-M   'P 1'
#
loop_
_entity.id
_entity.type
_entity.pdbx_description
1 polymer ?
#
loop_
_entity_poly.entity_id
_entity_poly.type
_entity_poly.pdbx_seq_one_letter_code
_entity_poly.pdbx_strand_id
1 'polypeptide(L)' 'MTLSGVIDDHVLQRYRVLLDAEDAAFDQLAHAYEDGDRDHFEADMAAWQSAIDRRLAYLRQLGLSSTPV' A
#
# COMPACT_ATOMS: atom_id res chain seq x y z
N MET A 1 8.03 19.28 13.28
CA MET A 1 8.31 19.98 12.02
C MET A 1 7.12 19.77 11.12
N THR A 2 6.35 20.84 10.91
CA THR A 2 5.11 20.88 10.15
C THR A 2 5.44 20.81 8.65
N LEU A 3 4.81 19.87 7.94
CA LEU A 3 4.95 19.66 6.50
C LEU A 3 4.26 20.81 5.74
N SER A 4 4.88 21.99 5.74
CA SER A 4 4.36 23.15 5.03
C SER A 4 5.01 23.24 3.66
N GLY A 5 4.30 22.76 2.63
CA GLY A 5 4.26 23.50 1.37
C GLY A 5 4.72 22.82 0.08
N VAL A 6 5.44 21.68 0.10
CA VAL A 6 5.85 21.03 -1.15
C VAL A 6 5.69 19.52 -1.03
N ILE A 7 4.48 19.03 -1.28
CA ILE A 7 4.34 17.69 -1.84
C ILE A 7 4.98 17.80 -3.24
N ASP A 8 6.21 17.35 -3.38
CA ASP A 8 6.92 17.34 -4.66
C ASP A 8 6.28 16.32 -5.61
N ASP A 9 6.33 16.56 -6.92
CA ASP A 9 5.85 15.62 -7.94
C ASP A 9 6.45 14.22 -7.75
N HIS A 10 7.70 14.14 -7.28
CA HIS A 10 8.37 12.88 -6.97
C HIS A 10 7.70 12.12 -5.80
N VAL A 11 7.18 12.84 -4.80
CA VAL A 11 6.44 12.23 -3.68
C VAL A 11 5.09 11.70 -4.15
N LEU A 12 4.38 12.47 -4.98
CA LEU A 12 3.11 12.06 -5.60
C LEU A 12 3.30 10.84 -6.51
N GLN A 13 4.33 10.85 -7.35
CA GLN A 13 4.64 9.75 -8.24
C GLN A 13 5.02 8.49 -7.46
N ARG A 14 5.83 8.62 -6.41
CA ARG A 14 6.20 7.49 -5.56
C ARG A 14 4.99 6.92 -4.80
N TYR A 15 4.13 7.79 -4.28
CA TYR A 15 2.88 7.38 -3.64
C TYR A 15 1.94 6.66 -4.61
N ARG A 16 1.84 7.16 -5.85
CA ARG A 16 1.01 6.55 -6.89
C ARG A 16 1.51 5.15 -7.27
N VAL A 17 2.81 4.98 -7.48
CA VAL A 17 3.42 3.65 -7.70
C VAL A 17 3.12 2.67 -6.56
N LEU A 18 3.09 3.15 -5.31
CA LEU A 18 2.73 2.32 -4.15
C LEU A 18 1.24 1.94 -4.16
N LEU A 19 0.36 2.86 -4.58
CA LEU A 19 -1.07 2.58 -4.75
C LEU A 19 -1.33 1.58 -5.88
N ASP A 20 -0.72 1.77 -7.05
CA ASP A 20 -0.82 0.84 -8.18
C ASP A 20 -0.33 -0.57 -7.80
N ALA A 21 0.73 -0.66 -6.98
CA ALA A 21 1.23 -1.94 -6.49
C ALA A 21 0.28 -2.62 -5.48
N GLU A 22 -0.40 -1.82 -4.64
CA GLU A 22 -1.42 -2.34 -3.72
C GLU A 22 -2.67 -2.81 -4.48
N ASP A 23 -3.11 -2.07 -5.48
CA ASP A 23 -4.26 -2.39 -6.32
C ASP A 23 -4.02 -3.70 -7.11
N ALA A 24 -2.84 -3.84 -7.73
CA ALA A 24 -2.47 -5.06 -8.43
C ALA A 24 -2.34 -6.29 -7.50
N ALA A 25 -1.91 -6.10 -6.25
CA ALA A 25 -1.88 -7.16 -5.26
C ALA A 25 -3.29 -7.54 -4.79
N PHE A 26 -4.19 -6.55 -4.69
CA PHE A 26 -5.59 -6.76 -4.34
C PHE A 26 -6.35 -7.50 -5.45
N ASP A 27 -6.11 -7.17 -6.73
CA ASP A 27 -6.70 -7.89 -7.87
C ASP A 27 -6.29 -9.36 -7.89
N GLN A 28 -5.01 -9.67 -7.61
CA GLN A 28 -4.53 -11.05 -7.49
C GLN A 28 -5.20 -11.78 -6.33
N LEU A 29 -5.30 -11.13 -5.17
CA LEU A 29 -6.01 -11.67 -4.01
C LEU A 29 -7.49 -11.96 -4.32
N ALA A 30 -8.17 -11.06 -5.04
CA ALA A 30 -9.55 -11.22 -5.46
C ALA A 30 -9.70 -12.40 -6.44
N HIS A 31 -8.75 -12.56 -7.37
CA HIS A 31 -8.73 -13.69 -8.29
C HIS A 31 -8.54 -15.03 -7.56
N ALA A 32 -7.60 -15.12 -6.62
CA ALA A 32 -7.38 -16.31 -5.80
C ALA A 32 -8.61 -16.68 -4.96
N TYR A 33 -9.33 -15.67 -4.46
CA TYR A 33 -10.60 -15.87 -3.76
C TYR A 33 -11.71 -16.39 -4.68
N GLU A 34 -11.83 -15.85 -5.90
CA GLU A 34 -12.80 -16.31 -6.91
C GLU A 34 -12.52 -17.74 -7.39
N ASP A 35 -11.25 -18.11 -7.56
CA ASP A 35 -10.84 -19.48 -7.93
C ASP A 35 -10.97 -20.49 -6.77
N GLY A 36 -11.16 -20.01 -5.54
CA GLY A 36 -11.27 -20.84 -4.35
C GLY A 36 -9.95 -21.49 -3.92
N ASP A 37 -8.81 -20.97 -4.39
CA ASP A 37 -7.48 -21.45 -4.02
C ASP A 37 -7.04 -20.78 -2.71
N ARG A 38 -7.32 -21.47 -1.61
CA ARG A 38 -7.04 -20.97 -0.26
C ARG A 38 -5.54 -20.78 0.01
N ASP A 39 -4.70 -21.69 -0.47
CA ASP A 39 -3.25 -21.59 -0.23
C ASP A 39 -2.67 -20.38 -0.98
N HIS A 40 -3.15 -20.13 -2.19
CA HIS A 40 -2.78 -18.96 -2.98
C HIS A 40 -3.35 -17.66 -2.38
N PHE A 41 -4.60 -17.69 -1.91
CA PHE A 41 -5.22 -16.56 -1.23
C PHE A 41 -4.45 -16.14 0.01
N GLU A 42 -4.01 -17.08 0.85
CA GLU A 42 -3.24 -16.75 2.07
C GLU A 42 -1.87 -16.14 1.71
N ALA A 43 -1.23 -16.62 0.64
CA ALA A 43 0.02 -16.04 0.12
C ALA A 43 -0.17 -14.62 -0.43
N ASP A 44 -1.20 -14.41 -1.26
CA ASP A 44 -1.53 -13.11 -1.82
C ASP A 44 -1.98 -12.12 -0.74
N MET A 45 -2.68 -12.60 0.29
CA MET A 45 -3.11 -11.78 1.41
C MET A 45 -1.90 -11.28 2.20
N ALA A 46 -0.84 -12.08 2.34
CA ALA A 46 0.41 -11.66 2.95
C ALA A 46 1.16 -10.65 2.06
N ALA A 47 1.14 -10.84 0.73
CA ALA A 47 1.73 -9.90 -0.22
C ALA A 47 1.04 -8.54 -0.20
N TRP A 48 -0.30 -8.51 -0.20
CA TRP A 48 -1.11 -7.30 -0.09
C TRP A 48 -0.87 -6.56 1.23
N GLN A 49 -0.82 -7.28 2.37
CA GLN A 49 -0.47 -6.70 3.67
C GLN A 49 0.93 -6.05 3.66
N SER A 50 1.92 -6.67 3.02
CA SER A 50 3.25 -6.09 2.89
C SER A 50 3.27 -4.83 2.01
N ALA A 51 2.45 -4.78 0.95
CA ALA A 51 2.30 -3.59 0.13
C ALA A 51 1.70 -2.42 0.92
N ILE A 52 0.65 -2.68 1.72
CA ILE A 52 0.05 -1.69 2.62
C ILE A 52 1.07 -1.20 3.66
N ASP A 53 1.81 -2.11 4.30
CA ASP A 53 2.81 -1.72 5.31
C ASP A 53 3.89 -0.81 4.72
N ARG A 54 4.36 -1.10 3.49
CA ARG A 54 5.28 -0.23 2.75
C ARG A 54 4.67 1.14 2.46
N ARG A 55 3.39 1.20 2.08
CA ARG A 55 2.66 2.47 1.87
C ARG A 55 2.57 3.27 3.16
N LEU A 56 2.20 2.62 4.27
CA LEU A 56 2.08 3.24 5.59
C LEU A 56 3.43 3.71 6.13
N ALA A 57 4.49 2.92 5.96
CA ALA A 57 5.85 3.30 6.33
C ALA A 57 6.32 4.53 5.54
N TYR A 58 6.02 4.59 4.24
CA TYR A 58 6.32 5.75 3.40
C TYR A 58 5.56 7.00 3.86
N LEU A 59 4.25 6.88 4.14
CA LEU A 59 3.44 7.97 4.67
C LEU A 59 3.91 8.45 6.07
N ARG A 60 4.35 7.52 6.93
CA ARG A 60 4.95 7.83 8.24
C ARG A 60 6.27 8.58 8.09
N GLN A 61 7.14 8.17 7.16
CA GLN A 61 8.39 8.87 6.87
C GLN A 61 8.16 10.29 6.36
N LEU A 62 7.08 10.50 5.60
CA LEU A 62 6.65 11.82 5.15
C LEU A 62 6.00 12.66 6.25
N GLY A 63 5.83 12.13 7.47
CA GLY A 63 5.15 12.83 8.57
C GLY A 63 3.65 13.05 8.34
N LEU A 64 3.05 12.31 7.39
CA LEU A 64 1.64 12.40 7.01
C LEU A 64 0.74 11.44 7.80
N SER A 65 1.32 10.54 8.60
CA SER A 65 0.55 9.62 9.43
C SER A 65 -0.01 10.32 10.66
N SER A 66 -1.33 10.49 10.69
CA SER A 66 -2.06 10.74 11.94
C SER A 66 -1.78 9.59 12.91
N THR A 67 -1.25 9.91 14.08
CA THR A 67 -1.17 9.03 15.24
C THR A 67 -2.49 8.25 15.38
N PRO A 68 -2.49 6.90 15.43
CA PRO A 68 -3.67 6.20 15.89
C PRO A 68 -3.88 6.60 17.37
N VAL A 69 -5.02 7.21 17.66
CA VAL A 69 -5.50 7.45 19.04
C VAL A 69 -6.17 6.20 19.59
#